data_AF-A0A0E4C8W2-F1
#
_entry.id   AF-A0A0E4C8W2-F1
#
_cell.length_a   1.000
_cell.length_b   1.000
_cell.length_c   1.000
_cell.angle_alpha   90.00
_cell.angle_beta   90.00
_cell.angle_gamma   90.00
#
_symmetry.space_group_name_H-M   'P 1'
#
loop_
_entity.id
_entity.type
_entity.pdbx_description
1 polymer ?
#
loop_
_entity_poly.entity_id
_entity_poly.type
_entity_poly.pdbx_seq_one_letter_code
_entity_poly.pdbx_strand_id
1 'polypeptide(L)'
;MILGLSAYVALLLFIGLSARKAIYYGRMPLHGRMELYPVPQEKERHTYGGSYMEEPEWWSKPRQISKASEIKDMLKEMLFIKKLFQNQRSLWWISYLFHLGIYIMIAWTILLVAGAITDLAGISVNSHASVWPALLYYLTIFTGLVGFIITTFGAASLLLRRIFDPILKKYTTPQEYFNLILLVAVLVSGIIVWSPDLTFGTARQITADAITLSIVPNTALLIHLLLWEVMMVYIPISKMGHYVGKYFTFHKILWENEPNVAGSNIENRLKAETRTRPTTKWSAPHMQ
;
A
#
# COMPACT_ATOMS: atom_id res chain seq x y z
N MET A 1 -28.68 3.88 -7.73
CA MET A 1 -28.00 4.01 -9.04
C MET A 1 -26.85 5.03 -9.04
N ILE A 2 -27.07 6.34 -8.91
CA ILE A 2 -25.99 7.36 -9.01
C ILE A 2 -24.84 7.08 -8.02
N LEU A 3 -25.16 6.83 -6.75
CA LEU A 3 -24.15 6.56 -5.72
C LEU A 3 -23.40 5.23 -5.92
N GLY A 4 -24.07 4.21 -6.49
CA GLY A 4 -23.40 2.97 -6.88
C GLY A 4 -22.39 3.22 -7.99
N LEU A 5 -22.78 4.00 -9.01
CA LEU A 5 -21.88 4.37 -10.11
C LEU A 5 -20.69 5.21 -9.63
N SER A 6 -20.88 6.17 -8.72
CA SER A 6 -19.77 6.97 -8.17
C SER A 6 -18.78 6.12 -7.40
N ALA A 7 -19.23 5.13 -6.63
CA ALA A 7 -18.35 4.19 -5.94
C ALA A 7 -17.48 3.38 -6.91
N TYR A 8 -18.04 2.90 -8.02
CA TYR A 8 -17.28 2.24 -9.08
C TYR A 8 -16.29 3.19 -9.76
N VAL A 9 -16.69 4.43 -10.05
CA VAL A 9 -15.79 5.44 -10.62
C VAL A 9 -14.62 5.70 -9.67
N ALA A 10 -14.86 5.84 -8.37
CA ALA A 10 -13.80 6.03 -7.38
C ALA A 10 -12.82 4.85 -7.33
N LEU A 11 -13.32 3.61 -7.43
CA LEU A 11 -12.47 2.41 -7.49
C LEU A 11 -11.64 2.35 -8.79
N LEU A 12 -12.26 2.64 -9.94
CA LEU A 12 -11.56 2.70 -11.22
C LEU A 12 -10.48 3.79 -11.23
N LEU A 13 -10.77 4.95 -10.64
CA LEU A 13 -9.80 6.03 -10.47
C LEU A 13 -8.67 5.60 -9.53
N PHE A 14 -8.95 4.94 -8.42
CA PHE A 14 -7.92 4.40 -7.53
C PHE A 14 -6.94 3.49 -8.29
N ILE A 15 -7.47 2.55 -9.07
CA ILE A 15 -6.67 1.60 -9.87
C ILE A 15 -5.90 2.34 -10.96
N GLY A 16 -6.57 3.19 -11.75
CA GLY A 16 -5.98 3.91 -12.88
C GLY A 16 -4.87 4.87 -12.44
N LEU A 17 -5.09 5.62 -11.36
CA LEU A 17 -4.09 6.55 -10.80
C LEU A 17 -2.90 5.79 -10.19
N SER A 18 -3.13 4.64 -9.55
CA SER A 18 -2.07 3.75 -9.06
C SER A 18 -1.22 3.21 -10.21
N ALA A 19 -1.87 2.73 -11.27
CA ALA A 19 -1.21 2.22 -12.47
C ALA A 19 -0.39 3.32 -13.16
N ARG A 20 -0.96 4.51 -13.31
CA ARG A 20 -0.25 5.68 -13.83
C ARG A 20 1.02 5.98 -13.03
N LYS A 21 0.95 5.93 -11.70
CA LYS A 21 2.11 6.14 -10.81
C LYS A 21 3.16 5.04 -10.95
N ALA A 22 2.73 3.78 -11.08
CA ALA A 22 3.63 2.65 -11.32
C ALA A 22 4.35 2.77 -12.68
N ILE A 23 3.62 3.14 -13.73
CA ILE A 23 4.18 3.41 -15.06
C ILE A 23 5.17 4.57 -15.00
N TYR A 24 4.82 5.65 -14.30
CA TYR A 24 5.69 6.80 -14.11
C TYR A 24 7.02 6.40 -13.45
N TYR A 25 6.99 5.67 -12.33
CA TYR A 25 8.21 5.17 -11.68
C TYR A 25 8.99 4.18 -12.54
N GLY A 26 8.32 3.28 -13.25
CA GLY A 26 8.98 2.32 -14.13
C GLY A 26 9.64 2.94 -15.36
N ARG A 27 9.25 4.16 -15.74
CA ARG A 27 9.81 4.94 -16.85
C ARG A 27 10.84 5.99 -16.40
N MET A 28 11.14 6.07 -15.12
CA MET A 28 12.19 6.99 -14.65
C MET A 28 13.57 6.58 -15.20
N PRO A 29 14.46 7.56 -15.42
CA PRO A 29 15.85 7.30 -15.80
C PRO A 29 16.57 6.39 -14.82
N LEU A 30 17.72 5.87 -15.24
CA LEU A 30 18.62 5.12 -14.35
C LEU A 30 18.91 5.92 -13.08
N HIS A 31 18.80 5.25 -11.93
CA HIS A 31 19.03 5.85 -10.63
C HIS A 31 20.54 5.87 -10.33
N GLY A 32 21.01 6.93 -9.66
CA GLY A 32 22.38 7.01 -9.15
C GLY A 32 22.55 6.26 -7.82
N ARG A 33 22.24 4.96 -7.78
CA ARG A 33 22.39 4.18 -6.53
C ARG A 33 23.86 4.17 -6.12
N MET A 34 24.12 4.54 -4.87
CA MET A 34 25.37 4.20 -4.19
C MET A 34 25.31 2.71 -3.81
N GLU A 35 26.41 1.98 -3.97
CA GLU A 35 26.49 0.52 -3.78
C GLU A 35 26.25 0.09 -2.31
N LEU A 36 25.01 0.20 -1.88
CA LEU A 36 24.57 -0.07 -0.51
C LEU A 36 24.26 -1.56 -0.38
N TYR A 37 25.06 -2.25 0.43
CA TYR A 37 24.88 -3.64 0.84
C TYR A 37 24.31 -3.71 2.27
N PRO A 38 23.63 -4.80 2.66
CA PRO A 38 23.35 -6.01 1.88
C PRO A 38 22.29 -5.80 0.79
N VAL A 39 22.50 -6.49 -0.35
CA VAL A 39 21.51 -6.61 -1.42
C VAL A 39 20.87 -7.99 -1.32
N PRO A 40 19.55 -8.12 -1.07
CA PRO A 40 18.91 -9.42 -0.84
C PRO A 40 19.07 -10.43 -1.97
N GLN A 41 19.19 -9.99 -3.22
CA GLN A 41 19.38 -10.87 -4.36
C GLN A 41 20.78 -11.51 -4.43
N GLU A 42 21.80 -11.00 -3.71
CA GLU A 42 23.13 -11.63 -3.68
C GLU A 42 23.07 -12.94 -2.89
N LYS A 43 23.14 -14.08 -3.59
CA LYS A 43 23.03 -15.40 -2.97
C LYS A 43 24.19 -15.59 -1.98
N GLU A 44 23.87 -16.03 -0.77
CA GLU A 44 24.78 -16.20 0.38
C GLU A 44 25.41 -14.89 0.91
N ARG A 45 25.94 -14.03 0.02
CA ARG A 45 26.65 -12.79 0.38
C ARG A 45 25.79 -11.75 1.09
N HIS A 46 24.48 -11.71 0.79
CA HIS A 46 23.55 -10.81 1.49
C HIS A 46 23.48 -11.04 3.00
N THR A 47 23.89 -12.21 3.50
CA THR A 47 23.81 -12.55 4.93
C THR A 47 24.86 -11.83 5.78
N TYR A 48 26.04 -11.57 5.21
CA TYR A 48 27.15 -10.88 5.88
C TYR A 48 27.42 -9.47 5.32
N GLY A 49 26.59 -9.00 4.38
CA GLY A 49 26.74 -7.66 3.78
C GLY A 49 27.66 -7.61 2.57
N GLY A 50 27.97 -8.77 1.98
CA GLY A 50 28.94 -8.86 0.91
C GLY A 50 28.43 -8.58 -0.49
N SER A 51 29.39 -8.49 -1.41
CA SER A 51 29.19 -8.13 -2.82
C SER A 51 29.80 -9.15 -3.78
N TYR A 52 29.29 -9.22 -5.02
CA TYR A 52 29.99 -9.89 -6.12
C TYR A 52 31.40 -9.31 -6.36
N MET A 53 31.67 -8.07 -5.95
CA MET A 53 32.98 -7.42 -6.07
C MET A 53 34.06 -8.04 -5.18
N GLU A 54 33.68 -8.87 -4.20
CA GLU A 54 34.63 -9.63 -3.38
C GLU A 54 35.32 -10.73 -4.18
N GLU A 55 34.72 -11.14 -5.30
CA GLU A 55 35.25 -12.19 -6.14
C GLU A 55 36.23 -11.62 -7.18
N PRO A 56 37.48 -12.10 -7.23
CA PRO A 56 38.41 -11.74 -8.29
C PRO A 56 37.82 -12.08 -9.66
N GLU A 57 37.99 -11.16 -10.61
CA GLU A 57 37.47 -11.27 -11.96
C GLU A 57 35.96 -11.57 -12.01
N TRP A 58 35.19 -11.00 -11.07
CA TRP A 58 33.73 -11.20 -11.02
C TRP A 58 33.02 -10.91 -12.36
N TRP A 59 33.58 -10.03 -13.20
CA TRP A 59 33.01 -9.68 -14.51
C TRP A 59 33.08 -10.80 -15.55
N SER A 60 33.94 -11.80 -15.36
CA SER A 60 34.05 -12.97 -16.26
C SER A 60 33.20 -14.16 -15.80
N LYS A 61 32.55 -14.06 -14.62
CA LYS A 61 31.86 -15.15 -13.96
C LYS A 61 30.34 -14.95 -13.92
N PRO A 62 29.54 -16.02 -13.95
CA PRO A 62 28.09 -15.91 -13.81
C PRO A 62 27.72 -15.44 -12.40
N ARG A 63 26.79 -14.48 -12.33
CA ARG A 63 26.31 -13.97 -11.04
C ARG A 63 25.47 -15.00 -10.29
N GLN A 64 25.71 -15.11 -8.99
CA GLN A 64 24.93 -15.94 -8.08
C GLN A 64 23.80 -15.10 -7.48
N ILE A 65 22.65 -15.04 -8.17
CA ILE A 65 21.47 -14.29 -7.71
C ILE A 65 20.36 -15.19 -7.17
N SER A 66 19.58 -14.70 -6.21
CA SER A 66 18.41 -15.37 -5.64
C SER A 66 17.19 -14.46 -5.60
N LYS A 67 16.31 -14.60 -6.59
CA LYS A 67 15.00 -13.90 -6.62
C LYS A 67 14.13 -14.26 -5.41
N ALA A 68 14.24 -15.49 -4.92
CA ALA A 68 13.50 -15.93 -3.74
C ALA A 68 13.91 -15.15 -2.48
N SER A 69 15.20 -14.86 -2.31
CA SER A 69 15.70 -14.06 -1.19
C SER A 69 15.18 -12.61 -1.27
N GLU A 70 15.19 -12.03 -2.47
CA GLU A 70 14.65 -10.70 -2.72
C GLU A 70 13.16 -10.61 -2.41
N ILE A 71 12.35 -11.53 -2.92
CA ILE A 71 10.91 -11.60 -2.64
C ILE A 71 10.67 -11.77 -1.14
N LYS A 72 11.43 -12.65 -0.48
CA LYS A 72 11.30 -12.89 0.97
C LYS A 72 11.57 -11.61 1.77
N ASP A 73 12.63 -10.88 1.47
CA ASP A 73 12.96 -9.64 2.18
C ASP A 73 12.00 -8.48 1.82
N MET A 74 11.51 -8.43 0.58
CA MET A 74 10.43 -7.53 0.19
C MET A 74 9.16 -7.80 1.00
N LEU A 75 8.73 -9.07 1.10
CA LEU A 75 7.55 -9.45 1.86
C LEU A 75 7.69 -9.11 3.35
N LYS A 76 8.88 -9.33 3.94
CA LYS A 76 9.12 -8.90 5.33
C LYS A 76 8.95 -7.39 5.51
N GLU A 77 9.39 -6.61 4.53
CA GLU A 77 9.28 -5.17 4.58
C GLU A 77 7.86 -4.66 4.29
N MET A 78 7.11 -5.33 3.42
CA MET A 78 5.71 -4.99 3.13
C MET A 78 4.80 -5.41 4.28
N LEU A 79 4.89 -6.65 4.74
CA LEU A 79 4.02 -7.19 5.78
C LEU A 79 4.38 -6.64 7.17
N PHE A 80 5.66 -6.69 7.55
CA PHE A 80 6.07 -6.39 8.94
C PHE A 80 6.78 -5.05 9.11
N ILE A 81 7.01 -4.27 8.04
CA ILE A 81 7.73 -2.99 8.14
C ILE A 81 9.09 -3.18 8.87
N LYS A 82 9.82 -4.25 8.49
CA LYS A 82 11.03 -4.75 9.16
C LYS A 82 12.04 -3.65 9.49
N LYS A 83 12.31 -2.73 8.56
CA LYS A 83 13.28 -1.64 8.80
C LYS A 83 12.85 -0.70 9.91
N LEU A 84 11.56 -0.40 10.03
CA LEU A 84 11.06 0.43 11.11
C LEU A 84 11.17 -0.29 12.45
N PHE A 85 10.94 -1.61 12.48
CA PHE A 85 11.16 -2.43 13.68
C PHE A 85 12.62 -2.38 14.15
N GLN A 86 13.56 -2.50 13.22
CA GLN A 86 14.99 -2.52 13.50
C GLN A 86 15.54 -1.16 13.94
N ASN A 87 15.12 -0.07 13.29
CA ASN A 87 15.72 1.25 13.49
C ASN A 87 14.93 2.17 14.43
N GLN A 88 13.62 1.95 14.59
CA GLN A 88 12.72 2.84 15.33
C GLN A 88 11.59 2.04 16.01
N ARG A 89 11.97 1.11 16.89
CA ARG A 89 11.04 0.14 17.52
C ARG A 89 9.87 0.76 18.27
N SER A 90 10.06 1.94 18.89
CA SER A 90 8.98 2.69 19.54
C SER A 90 7.90 3.15 18.55
N LEU A 91 8.28 3.54 17.33
CA LEU A 91 7.32 3.94 16.29
C LEU A 91 6.68 2.73 15.61
N TRP A 92 7.41 1.61 15.57
CA TRP A 92 6.96 0.39 14.92
C TRP A 92 5.64 -0.14 15.48
N TRP A 93 5.46 -0.24 16.80
CA TRP A 93 4.26 -0.82 17.39
C TRP A 93 2.97 -0.15 16.91
N ILE A 94 2.94 1.19 16.94
CA ILE A 94 1.77 1.97 16.53
C ILE A 94 1.60 1.92 15.01
N SER A 95 2.69 2.06 14.26
CA SER A 95 2.65 2.01 12.80
C SER A 95 2.20 0.64 12.29
N TYR A 96 2.74 -0.43 12.84
CA TYR A 96 2.40 -1.80 12.47
C TYR A 96 0.97 -2.14 12.85
N LEU A 97 0.49 -1.71 14.02
CA LEU A 97 -0.91 -1.89 14.42
C LEU A 97 -1.88 -1.27 13.41
N PHE A 98 -1.59 -0.05 12.95
CA PHE A 98 -2.36 0.60 11.90
C PHE A 98 -2.35 -0.18 10.58
N HIS A 99 -1.18 -0.63 10.12
CA HIS A 99 -1.07 -1.36 8.84
C HIS A 99 -1.69 -2.76 8.91
N LEU A 100 -1.51 -3.46 10.03
CA LEU A 100 -2.19 -4.74 10.30
C LEU A 100 -3.71 -4.54 10.24
N GLY A 101 -4.20 -3.45 10.83
CA GLY A 101 -5.59 -3.03 10.70
C GLY A 101 -6.06 -2.89 9.26
N ILE A 102 -5.31 -2.17 8.43
CA ILE A 102 -5.62 -2.04 7.00
C ILE A 102 -5.69 -3.41 6.32
N TYR A 103 -4.75 -4.33 6.60
CA TYR A 103 -4.78 -5.68 6.04
C TYR A 103 -6.04 -6.45 6.45
N ILE A 104 -6.45 -6.36 7.71
CA ILE A 104 -7.68 -6.96 8.21
C ILE A 104 -8.91 -6.31 7.56
N MET A 105 -8.93 -4.99 7.39
CA MET A 105 -10.04 -4.27 6.73
C MET A 105 -10.17 -4.62 5.24
N ILE A 106 -9.05 -4.83 4.55
CA ILE A 106 -9.05 -5.34 3.17
C ILE A 106 -9.63 -6.76 3.14
N ALA A 107 -9.20 -7.64 4.04
CA ALA A 107 -9.75 -8.99 4.16
C ALA A 107 -11.26 -8.97 4.47
N TRP A 108 -11.69 -8.10 5.38
CA TRP A 108 -13.10 -7.88 5.71
C TRP A 108 -13.92 -7.44 4.49
N THR A 109 -13.39 -6.50 3.69
CA THR A 109 -14.05 -6.05 2.45
C THR A 109 -14.20 -7.20 1.44
N ILE A 110 -13.17 -8.04 1.29
CA ILE A 110 -13.23 -9.22 0.42
C ILE A 110 -14.29 -10.22 0.93
N LEU A 111 -14.37 -10.43 2.25
CA LEU A 111 -15.38 -11.28 2.87
C LEU A 111 -16.80 -10.73 2.69
N LEU A 112 -16.99 -9.40 2.74
CA LEU A 112 -18.28 -8.77 2.45
C LEU A 112 -18.71 -9.01 1.00
N VAL A 113 -17.79 -8.88 0.04
CA VAL A 113 -18.08 -9.15 -1.38
C VAL A 113 -18.42 -10.63 -1.58
N ALA A 114 -17.65 -11.55 -0.97
CA ALA A 114 -17.95 -12.98 -1.04
C ALA A 114 -19.30 -13.33 -0.40
N GLY A 115 -19.63 -12.69 0.74
CA GLY A 115 -20.92 -12.80 1.41
C GLY A 115 -22.07 -12.29 0.54
N ALA A 116 -21.94 -11.10 -0.02
CA ALA A 116 -22.93 -10.51 -0.91
C ALA A 116 -23.19 -11.38 -2.16
N ILE A 117 -22.14 -11.93 -2.78
CA ILE A 117 -22.29 -12.86 -3.92
C ILE A 117 -23.02 -14.14 -3.48
N THR A 118 -22.73 -14.64 -2.28
CA THR A 118 -23.37 -15.85 -1.73
C THR A 118 -24.86 -15.60 -1.45
N ASP A 119 -25.20 -14.45 -0.87
CA ASP A 119 -26.59 -14.02 -0.63
C ASP A 119 -27.35 -13.82 -1.95
N LEU A 120 -26.72 -13.19 -2.96
CA LEU A 120 -27.30 -13.02 -4.31
C LEU A 120 -27.50 -14.36 -5.05
N ALA A 121 -26.70 -15.39 -4.73
CA ALA A 121 -26.90 -16.74 -5.23
C ALA A 121 -28.04 -17.51 -4.51
N GLY A 122 -28.76 -16.85 -3.60
CA GLY A 122 -29.88 -17.42 -2.85
C GLY A 122 -29.48 -18.20 -1.59
N ILE A 123 -28.20 -18.12 -1.17
CA ILE A 123 -27.71 -18.82 0.02
C ILE A 123 -27.49 -17.79 1.13
N SER A 124 -28.37 -17.81 2.14
CA SER A 124 -28.28 -16.86 3.26
C SER A 124 -27.01 -17.09 4.11
N VAL A 125 -26.24 -16.03 4.30
CA VAL A 125 -25.08 -15.98 5.22
C VAL A 125 -25.55 -15.80 6.66
N ASN A 126 -25.66 -16.91 7.40
CA ASN A 126 -26.04 -16.93 8.80
C ASN A 126 -25.26 -18.00 9.61
N SER A 127 -25.37 -17.94 10.94
CA SER A 127 -24.65 -18.82 11.88
C SER A 127 -25.05 -20.30 11.81
N HIS A 128 -26.22 -20.63 11.26
CA HIS A 128 -26.79 -21.98 11.21
C HIS A 128 -26.77 -22.57 9.79
N ALA A 129 -26.14 -21.89 8.85
CA ALA A 129 -26.02 -22.34 7.48
C ALA A 129 -25.02 -23.49 7.34
N SER A 130 -24.84 -23.96 6.10
CA SER A 130 -23.77 -24.89 5.75
C SER A 130 -22.38 -24.29 6.06
N VAL A 131 -21.33 -25.11 5.96
CA VAL A 131 -19.96 -24.75 6.38
C VAL A 131 -19.48 -23.42 5.78
N TRP A 132 -19.76 -23.17 4.50
CA TRP A 132 -19.27 -21.99 3.80
C TRP A 132 -19.92 -20.67 4.27
N PRO A 133 -21.26 -20.51 4.26
CA PRO A 133 -21.88 -19.27 4.74
C PRO A 133 -21.68 -19.04 6.24
N ALA A 134 -21.61 -20.09 7.06
CA ALA A 134 -21.26 -19.96 8.47
C ALA A 134 -19.84 -19.40 8.66
N LEU A 135 -18.86 -19.87 7.87
CA LEU A 135 -17.50 -19.35 7.88
C LEU A 135 -17.45 -17.88 7.48
N LEU A 136 -18.17 -17.48 6.42
CA LEU A 136 -18.28 -16.08 6.02
C LEU A 136 -18.88 -15.21 7.13
N TYR A 137 -19.94 -15.70 7.78
CA TYR A 137 -20.58 -15.01 8.91
C TYR A 137 -19.58 -14.72 10.04
N TYR A 138 -18.92 -15.75 10.59
CA TYR A 138 -18.00 -15.58 11.71
C TYR A 138 -16.74 -14.78 11.34
N LEU A 139 -16.15 -15.02 10.16
CA LEU A 139 -14.98 -14.27 9.73
C LEU A 139 -15.29 -12.80 9.47
N THR A 140 -16.46 -12.48 8.91
CA THR A 140 -16.87 -11.08 8.71
C THR A 140 -17.01 -10.35 10.05
N ILE A 141 -17.59 -11.01 11.06
CA ILE A 141 -17.70 -10.44 12.42
C ILE A 141 -16.32 -10.20 13.01
N PHE A 142 -15.48 -11.24 13.03
CA PHE A 142 -14.17 -11.16 13.65
C PHE A 142 -13.29 -10.09 12.98
N THR A 143 -13.17 -10.15 11.66
CA THR A 143 -12.33 -9.20 10.90
C THR A 143 -12.90 -7.79 10.94
N GLY A 144 -14.23 -7.60 10.91
CA GLY A 144 -14.85 -6.29 11.01
C GLY A 144 -14.57 -5.63 12.36
N LEU A 145 -14.87 -6.33 13.47
CA LEU A 145 -14.66 -5.79 14.81
C LEU A 145 -13.19 -5.49 15.09
N VAL A 146 -12.32 -6.49 14.89
CA VAL A 146 -10.88 -6.34 15.14
C VAL A 146 -10.29 -5.30 14.20
N GLY A 147 -10.66 -5.33 12.92
CA GLY A 147 -10.18 -4.41 11.90
C GLY A 147 -10.51 -2.96 12.23
N PHE A 148 -11.77 -2.64 12.53
CA PHE A 148 -12.16 -1.27 12.90
C PHE A 148 -11.45 -0.79 14.17
N ILE A 149 -11.36 -1.64 15.21
CA ILE A 149 -10.70 -1.27 16.48
C ILE A 149 -9.23 -0.93 16.24
N ILE A 150 -8.46 -1.86 15.67
CA ILE A 150 -7.01 -1.68 15.58
C ILE A 150 -6.62 -0.63 14.54
N THR A 151 -7.35 -0.53 13.42
CA THR A 151 -7.07 0.48 12.39
C THR A 151 -7.36 1.88 12.93
N THR A 152 -8.51 2.07 13.60
CA THR A 152 -8.89 3.38 14.16
C THR A 152 -7.94 3.79 15.27
N PHE A 153 -7.66 2.88 16.20
CA PHE A 153 -6.72 3.15 17.28
C PHE A 153 -5.31 3.44 16.74
N GLY A 154 -4.84 2.68 15.75
CA GLY A 154 -3.55 2.91 15.11
C GLY A 154 -3.48 4.26 14.40
N ALA A 155 -4.48 4.60 13.58
CA ALA A 155 -4.55 5.87 12.86
C ALA A 155 -4.63 7.07 13.81
N ALA A 156 -5.50 7.01 14.82
CA ALA A 156 -5.64 8.05 15.83
C ALA A 156 -4.34 8.21 16.64
N SER A 157 -3.72 7.12 17.07
CA SER A 157 -2.45 7.16 17.81
C SER A 157 -1.31 7.76 16.98
N LEU A 158 -1.23 7.44 15.67
CA LEU A 158 -0.27 8.08 14.77
C LEU A 158 -0.53 9.58 14.62
N LEU A 159 -1.79 9.99 14.57
CA LEU A 159 -2.17 11.41 14.50
C LEU A 159 -1.78 12.14 15.78
N LEU A 160 -2.17 11.61 16.95
CA LEU A 160 -1.82 12.19 18.25
C LEU A 160 -0.30 12.29 18.41
N ARG A 161 0.45 11.24 18.03
CA ARG A 161 1.91 11.27 18.12
C ARG A 161 2.52 12.36 17.24
N ARG A 162 2.00 12.61 16.03
CA ARG A 162 2.47 13.72 15.18
C ARG A 162 2.09 15.11 15.72
N ILE A 163 1.03 15.22 16.50
CA ILE A 163 0.63 16.49 17.12
C ILE A 163 1.52 16.80 18.32
N PHE A 164 1.82 15.79 19.15
CA PHE A 164 2.46 15.98 20.46
C PHE A 164 3.97 15.72 20.49
N ASP A 165 4.52 14.88 19.60
CA ASP A 165 5.95 14.62 19.55
C ASP A 165 6.70 15.80 18.89
N PRO A 166 7.54 16.56 19.63
CA PRO A 166 8.20 17.74 19.10
C PRO A 166 9.18 17.45 17.97
N ILE A 167 9.71 16.22 17.89
CA ILE A 167 10.62 15.79 16.83
C ILE A 167 9.79 15.53 15.58
N LEU A 168 8.75 14.70 15.67
CA LEU A 168 7.93 14.37 14.49
C LEU A 168 7.19 15.60 13.94
N LYS A 169 6.75 16.51 14.80
CA LYS A 169 6.06 17.74 14.39
C LYS A 169 6.91 18.60 13.44
N LYS A 170 8.23 18.66 13.66
CA LYS A 170 9.17 19.42 12.79
C LYS A 170 9.27 18.84 11.37
N TYR A 171 9.05 17.54 11.22
CA TYR A 171 9.17 16.83 9.93
C TYR A 171 7.81 16.49 9.31
N THR A 172 6.69 16.85 9.94
CA THR A 172 5.35 16.53 9.47
C THR A 172 4.80 17.67 8.63
N THR A 173 4.52 17.41 7.35
CA THR A 173 3.90 18.42 6.48
C THR A 173 2.38 18.47 6.67
N PRO A 174 1.68 19.56 6.29
CA PRO A 174 0.22 19.66 6.40
C PRO A 174 -0.54 18.50 5.74
N GLN A 175 0.00 17.97 4.63
CA GLN A 175 -0.56 16.82 3.94
C GLN A 175 -0.61 15.57 4.83
N GLU A 176 0.33 15.40 5.75
CA GLU A 176 0.41 14.19 6.59
C GLU A 176 -0.64 14.22 7.69
N TYR A 177 -0.97 15.42 8.21
CA TYR A 177 -2.11 15.60 9.10
C TYR A 177 -3.41 15.33 8.35
N PHE A 178 -3.59 15.91 7.16
CA PHE A 178 -4.78 15.68 6.35
C PHE A 178 -4.99 14.19 6.03
N ASN A 179 -3.93 13.47 5.63
CA ASN A 179 -4.01 12.04 5.35
C ASN A 179 -4.56 11.24 6.54
N LEU A 180 -4.05 11.49 7.75
CA LEU A 180 -4.48 10.77 8.95
C LEU A 180 -5.88 11.19 9.41
N ILE A 181 -6.22 12.48 9.29
CA ILE A 181 -7.57 12.97 9.61
C ILE A 181 -8.60 12.34 8.67
N LEU A 182 -8.30 12.27 7.37
CA LEU A 182 -9.18 11.62 6.39
C LEU A 182 -9.38 10.14 6.71
N LEU A 183 -8.30 9.41 7.03
CA LEU A 183 -8.37 8.01 7.45
C LEU A 183 -9.24 7.83 8.70
N VAL A 184 -9.02 8.66 9.74
CA VAL A 184 -9.83 8.62 10.97
C VAL A 184 -11.28 8.96 10.67
N ALA A 185 -11.57 9.93 9.81
CA ALA A 185 -12.94 10.31 9.44
C ALA A 185 -13.67 9.17 8.71
N VAL A 186 -13.01 8.49 7.78
CA VAL A 186 -13.59 7.30 7.10
C VAL A 186 -13.82 6.16 8.08
N LEU A 187 -12.88 5.91 9.00
CA LEU A 187 -13.02 4.84 9.99
C LEU A 187 -14.13 5.13 11.01
N VAL A 188 -14.22 6.36 11.52
CA VAL A 188 -15.26 6.79 12.47
C VAL A 188 -16.63 6.79 11.81
N SER A 189 -16.76 7.32 10.58
CA SER A 189 -18.02 7.23 9.84
C SER A 189 -18.42 5.78 9.56
N GLY A 190 -17.46 4.91 9.26
CA GLY A 190 -17.69 3.46 9.13
C GLY A 190 -18.21 2.85 10.42
N ILE A 191 -17.57 3.13 11.56
CA ILE A 191 -18.05 2.67 12.88
C ILE A 191 -19.50 3.12 13.11
N ILE A 192 -19.85 4.37 12.83
CA ILE A 192 -21.21 4.89 12.99
C ILE A 192 -22.22 4.12 12.11
N VAL A 193 -21.85 3.81 10.86
CA VAL A 193 -22.73 3.10 9.92
C VAL A 193 -22.89 1.63 10.29
N TRP A 194 -21.82 0.97 10.76
CA TRP A 194 -21.81 -0.47 10.95
C TRP A 194 -22.06 -0.93 12.39
N SER A 195 -21.87 -0.08 13.40
CA SER A 195 -22.08 -0.44 14.81
C SER A 195 -23.50 -0.88 15.19
N PRO A 196 -24.59 -0.44 14.52
CA PRO A 196 -25.94 -0.93 14.85
C PRO A 196 -26.12 -2.43 14.57
N ASP A 197 -25.30 -3.01 13.69
CA ASP A 197 -25.35 -4.43 13.33
C ASP A 197 -23.94 -5.05 13.36
N LEU A 198 -23.58 -5.59 14.52
CA LEU A 198 -22.28 -6.25 14.73
C LEU A 198 -22.17 -7.61 14.02
N THR A 199 -23.27 -8.13 13.44
CA THR A 199 -23.22 -9.30 12.56
C THR A 199 -22.79 -8.92 11.14
N PHE A 200 -22.75 -7.62 10.84
CA PHE A 200 -22.46 -7.02 9.54
C PHE A 200 -23.35 -7.56 8.41
N GLY A 201 -24.57 -8.01 8.73
CA GLY A 201 -25.57 -8.40 7.73
C GLY A 201 -25.98 -7.21 6.86
N THR A 202 -26.19 -6.05 7.48
CA THR A 202 -26.48 -4.78 6.80
C THR A 202 -25.33 -4.36 5.87
N ALA A 203 -24.07 -4.60 6.28
CA ALA A 203 -22.91 -4.33 5.44
C ALA A 203 -22.85 -5.27 4.21
N ARG A 204 -23.18 -6.56 4.38
CA ARG A 204 -23.31 -7.51 3.26
C ARG A 204 -24.43 -7.11 2.31
N GLN A 205 -25.60 -6.73 2.84
CA GLN A 205 -26.72 -6.27 2.03
C GLN A 205 -26.37 -5.02 1.22
N ILE A 206 -25.77 -4.01 1.85
CA ILE A 206 -25.33 -2.79 1.13
C ILE A 206 -24.27 -3.12 0.08
N THR A 207 -23.40 -4.11 0.34
CA THR A 207 -22.43 -4.59 -0.66
C THR A 207 -23.14 -5.27 -1.84
N ALA A 208 -24.18 -6.08 -1.58
CA ALA A 208 -25.02 -6.66 -2.63
C ALA A 208 -25.73 -5.58 -3.44
N ASP A 209 -26.31 -4.57 -2.77
CA ASP A 209 -26.95 -3.43 -3.40
C ASP A 209 -25.98 -2.59 -4.23
N ALA A 210 -24.69 -2.53 -3.83
CA ALA A 210 -23.64 -1.89 -4.62
C ALA A 210 -23.37 -2.67 -5.91
N ILE A 211 -23.28 -4.00 -5.84
CA ILE A 211 -23.08 -4.90 -6.99
C ILE A 211 -24.25 -4.77 -7.99
N THR A 212 -25.48 -4.67 -7.50
CA THR A 212 -26.69 -4.53 -8.33
C THR A 212 -27.04 -3.07 -8.68
N LEU A 213 -26.21 -2.10 -8.28
CA LEU A 213 -26.42 -0.65 -8.48
C LEU A 213 -27.71 -0.09 -7.87
N SER A 214 -28.27 -0.77 -6.86
CA SER A 214 -29.54 -0.45 -6.20
C SER A 214 -29.40 0.19 -4.81
N ILE A 215 -28.20 0.68 -4.43
CA ILE A 215 -27.99 1.35 -3.12
C ILE A 215 -29.03 2.45 -2.86
N VAL A 216 -29.72 2.33 -1.72
CA VAL A 216 -30.60 3.37 -1.15
C VAL A 216 -30.01 3.81 0.19
N PRO A 217 -29.25 4.94 0.22
CA PRO A 217 -28.53 5.34 1.42
C PRO A 217 -29.40 6.15 2.38
N ASN A 218 -29.23 5.89 3.68
CA ASN A 218 -29.56 6.87 4.71
C ASN A 218 -28.45 7.94 4.79
N THR A 219 -28.66 9.00 5.57
CA THR A 219 -27.70 10.11 5.69
C THR A 219 -26.31 9.65 6.16
N ALA A 220 -26.24 8.73 7.11
CA ALA A 220 -24.96 8.23 7.63
C ALA A 220 -24.18 7.44 6.58
N LEU A 221 -24.85 6.55 5.85
CA LEU A 221 -24.25 5.79 4.76
C LEU A 221 -23.80 6.69 3.62
N LEU A 222 -24.59 7.71 3.26
CA LEU A 222 -24.22 8.68 2.24
C LEU A 222 -22.91 9.40 2.60
N ILE A 223 -22.82 9.93 3.83
CA ILE A 223 -21.61 10.62 4.29
C ILE A 223 -20.40 9.67 4.29
N HIS A 224 -20.57 8.44 4.78
CA HIS A 224 -19.50 7.46 4.80
C HIS A 224 -19.00 7.12 3.40
N LEU A 225 -19.92 6.87 2.45
CA LEU A 225 -19.57 6.56 1.06
C LEU A 225 -18.87 7.73 0.38
N LEU A 226 -19.30 8.97 0.58
CA LEU A 226 -18.62 10.15 0.04
C LEU A 226 -17.20 10.30 0.61
N LEU A 227 -17.02 10.14 1.92
CA LEU A 227 -15.69 10.17 2.54
C LEU A 227 -14.79 9.06 2.01
N TRP A 228 -15.34 7.85 1.84
CA TRP A 228 -14.64 6.71 1.28
C TRP A 228 -14.23 6.94 -0.18
N GLU A 229 -15.13 7.45 -1.03
CA GLU A 229 -14.83 7.78 -2.42
C GLU A 229 -13.71 8.82 -2.53
N VAL A 230 -13.78 9.90 -1.75
CA VAL A 230 -12.74 10.92 -1.66
C VAL A 230 -11.41 10.28 -1.26
N MET A 231 -11.40 9.42 -0.24
CA MET A 231 -10.20 8.72 0.20
C MET A 231 -9.63 7.84 -0.93
N MET A 232 -10.46 7.06 -1.63
CA MET A 232 -10.02 6.18 -2.72
C MET A 232 -9.36 6.96 -3.86
N VAL A 233 -9.93 8.09 -4.28
CA VAL A 233 -9.32 8.91 -5.33
C VAL A 233 -8.05 9.60 -4.83
N TYR A 234 -8.01 10.00 -3.57
CA TYR A 234 -6.90 10.76 -2.98
C TYR A 234 -5.66 9.93 -2.62
N ILE A 235 -5.82 8.66 -2.21
CA ILE A 235 -4.70 7.77 -1.86
C ILE A 235 -3.60 7.73 -2.94
N PRO A 236 -3.87 7.39 -4.21
CA PRO A 236 -2.81 7.18 -5.21
C PRO A 236 -2.04 8.47 -5.55
N ILE A 237 -2.72 9.62 -5.54
CA ILE A 237 -2.12 10.93 -5.86
C ILE A 237 -1.41 11.58 -4.67
N SER A 238 -1.61 11.08 -3.46
CA SER A 238 -0.97 11.60 -2.24
C SER A 238 0.27 10.78 -1.84
N LYS A 239 0.87 11.16 -0.71
CA LYS A 239 1.92 10.37 -0.03
C LYS A 239 1.41 9.03 0.51
N MET A 240 0.09 8.81 0.62
CA MET A 240 -0.46 7.49 0.98
C MET A 240 -0.24 6.45 -0.13
N GLY A 241 -0.08 6.88 -1.38
CA GLY A 241 0.32 6.05 -2.51
C GLY A 241 1.77 5.54 -2.46
N HIS A 242 2.39 5.49 -1.27
CA HIS A 242 3.74 5.00 -1.07
C HIS A 242 3.84 3.48 -1.20
N TYR A 243 2.75 2.71 -1.19
CA TYR A 243 2.81 1.27 -1.47
C TYR A 243 3.40 0.98 -2.86
N VAL A 244 3.05 1.77 -3.88
CA VAL A 244 3.67 1.70 -5.22
C VAL A 244 5.12 2.16 -5.15
N GLY A 245 5.36 3.34 -4.56
CA GLY A 245 6.71 3.92 -4.48
C GLY A 245 7.70 3.04 -3.72
N LYS A 246 7.24 2.34 -2.67
CA LYS A 246 8.04 1.43 -1.86
C LYS A 246 8.54 0.26 -2.69
N TYR A 247 7.70 -0.33 -3.53
CA TYR A 247 8.15 -1.39 -4.44
C TYR A 247 9.31 -0.92 -5.32
N PHE A 248 9.16 0.21 -6.05
CA PHE A 248 10.21 0.72 -6.93
C PHE A 248 11.45 1.18 -6.16
N THR A 249 11.29 1.85 -5.03
CA THR A 249 12.43 2.34 -4.24
C THR A 249 13.26 1.19 -3.68
N PHE A 250 12.63 0.07 -3.27
CA PHE A 250 13.37 -1.07 -2.78
C PHE A 250 13.93 -1.93 -3.93
N HIS A 251 13.07 -2.38 -4.85
CA HIS A 251 13.46 -3.27 -5.95
C HIS A 251 14.40 -2.60 -6.95
N LYS A 252 14.08 -1.38 -7.39
CA LYS A 252 14.84 -0.66 -8.42
C LYS A 252 15.89 0.27 -7.87
N ILE A 253 15.76 0.84 -6.67
CA ILE A 253 16.76 1.83 -6.21
C ILE A 253 17.71 1.24 -5.17
N LEU A 254 17.20 0.53 -4.17
CA LEU A 254 18.05 0.03 -3.10
C LEU A 254 18.76 -1.28 -3.47
N TRP A 255 18.06 -2.16 -4.20
CA TRP A 255 18.51 -3.54 -4.47
C TRP A 255 18.93 -3.79 -5.92
N GLU A 256 18.77 -2.83 -6.83
CA GLU A 256 19.28 -2.93 -8.20
C GLU A 256 20.81 -2.97 -8.15
N ASN A 257 21.37 -4.15 -8.38
CA ASN A 257 22.80 -4.41 -8.27
C ASN A 257 23.37 -5.00 -9.55
N GLU A 258 22.73 -4.71 -10.69
CA GLU A 258 23.22 -5.14 -12.00
C GLU A 258 24.43 -4.31 -12.43
N PRO A 259 25.57 -4.95 -12.76
CA PRO A 259 26.76 -4.23 -13.19
C PRO A 259 26.60 -3.68 -14.61
N ASN A 260 27.21 -2.53 -14.86
CA ASN A 260 27.31 -1.98 -16.21
C ASN A 260 28.47 -2.64 -16.97
N VAL A 261 28.21 -3.78 -17.62
CA VAL A 261 29.17 -4.46 -18.51
C VAL A 261 28.89 -4.14 -19.98
N ALA A 262 29.89 -4.29 -20.84
CA ALA A 262 29.75 -4.07 -22.28
C ALA A 262 28.63 -4.95 -22.89
N GLY A 263 27.75 -4.36 -23.69
CA GLY A 263 26.59 -5.00 -24.30
C GLY A 263 25.39 -5.20 -23.35
N SER A 264 25.49 -4.81 -22.08
CA SER A 264 24.39 -4.96 -21.12
C SER A 264 23.20 -4.04 -21.40
N ASN A 265 22.04 -4.38 -20.83
CA ASN A 265 20.86 -3.51 -20.87
C ASN A 265 21.15 -2.14 -20.23
N ILE A 266 21.93 -2.11 -19.15
CA ILE A 266 22.33 -0.86 -18.48
C ILE A 266 23.13 0.02 -19.43
N GLU A 267 24.13 -0.53 -20.13
CA GLU A 267 24.93 0.24 -21.09
C GLU A 267 24.05 0.83 -22.20
N ASN A 268 23.10 0.03 -22.72
CA ASN A 268 22.16 0.48 -23.75
C ASN A 268 21.24 1.60 -23.26
N ARG A 269 20.74 1.51 -22.02
CA ARG A 269 19.94 2.56 -21.38
C ARG A 269 20.75 3.83 -21.16
N LEU A 270 21.99 3.71 -20.69
CA LEU A 270 22.89 4.84 -20.49
C LEU A 270 23.21 5.54 -21.83
N LYS A 271 23.48 4.77 -22.90
CA LYS A 271 23.66 5.29 -24.26
C LYS A 271 22.41 6.01 -24.78
N ALA A 272 21.21 5.53 -24.45
CA ALA A 272 19.97 6.21 -24.79
C ALA A 272 19.77 7.50 -23.99
N GLU A 273 20.03 7.49 -22.69
CA GLU A 273 19.88 8.64 -21.79
C GLU A 273 20.89 9.74 -22.11
N THR A 274 22.15 9.41 -22.39
CA THR A 274 23.20 10.36 -22.80
C THR A 274 22.90 11.07 -24.12
N ARG A 275 22.10 10.46 -25.01
CA ARG A 275 21.62 11.11 -26.24
C ARG A 275 20.48 12.11 -25.98
N THR A 276 19.87 12.05 -24.80
CA THR A 276 18.78 12.95 -24.43
C THR A 276 19.37 14.31 -24.08
N ARG A 277 19.08 15.32 -24.90
CA ARG A 277 19.52 16.69 -24.60
C ARG A 277 18.79 17.19 -23.34
N PRO A 278 19.49 17.82 -22.38
CA PRO A 278 18.84 18.48 -21.25
C PRO A 278 17.81 19.50 -21.77
N THR A 279 16.57 19.41 -21.31
CA THR A 279 15.53 20.38 -21.63
C THR A 279 15.59 21.61 -20.72
N THR A 280 16.33 21.51 -19.61
CA THR A 280 16.57 22.60 -18.66
C THR A 280 17.99 23.14 -18.83
N LYS A 281 18.12 24.47 -18.85
CA LYS A 281 19.42 25.14 -18.75
C LYS A 281 19.85 25.17 -17.28
N TRP A 282 21.12 24.88 -17.01
CA TRP A 282 21.68 25.04 -15.67
C TRP A 282 21.65 26.53 -15.32
N SER A 283 20.98 26.90 -14.23
CA SER A 283 20.84 28.30 -13.78
C SER A 283 22.12 28.91 -13.19
N ALA A 284 23.24 28.21 -13.24
CA ALA A 284 24.48 28.64 -12.61
C ALA A 284 25.16 29.71 -13.49
N PRO A 285 25.60 30.84 -12.91
CA PRO A 285 26.14 31.97 -13.68
C PRO A 285 27.39 31.63 -14.52
N HIS A 286 28.14 30.58 -14.17
CA HIS A 286 29.39 30.21 -14.81
C HIS A 286 29.24 29.25 -16.01
N MET A 287 28.01 28.86 -16.34
CA MET A 287 27.68 27.96 -17.47
C MET A 287 26.85 28.67 -18.54
N GLN A 288 26.92 30.01 -18.60
CA GLN A 288 26.22 30.84 -19.59
C GLN A 288 26.86 30.79 -20.97
#